data_AF-A0A2G6HXM7-F1
#
_entry.id   AF-A0A2G6HXM7-F1
#
_cell.length_a   1.000
_cell.length_b   1.000
_cell.length_c   1.000
_cell.angle_alpha   90.00
_cell.angle_beta   90.00
_cell.angle_gamma   90.00
#
_symmetry.space_group_name_H-M   'P 1'
#
loop_
_entity.id
_entity.type
_entity.pdbx_description
1 polymer ?
#
loop_
_entity_poly.entity_id
_entity_poly.type
_entity_poly.pdbx_seq_one_letter_code
_entity_poly.pdbx_strand_id
1 'polypeptide(L)'
;MIEALDTANRLFKTIDLGIKKYSDPMPLQTYGDEFSFSTDALNALKSSQTLHSTMESELEPLKQLVEDALSRQSSLTLDSSSTDKNGIQAKAQELLKGYFSAESTADRIFGFAFSFYNSSEDRTAFAEEMRGYIDKGFAQAEKMLGNLADISRETHDLIYEKIDGFIRQGEEQGSSMNL
;
A
#
# COMPACT_ATOMS: atom_id res chain seq x y z
N MET A 1 24.28 21.84 -10.54
CA MET A 1 23.80 20.71 -11.38
C MET A 1 24.78 20.27 -12.48
N ILE A 2 25.78 21.07 -12.87
CA ILE A 2 26.71 20.71 -13.98
C ILE A 2 27.84 19.77 -13.53
N GLU A 3 28.31 19.87 -12.28
CA GLU A 3 29.47 19.08 -11.78
C GLU A 3 29.16 17.59 -11.54
N ALA A 4 27.93 17.25 -11.15
CA ALA A 4 27.50 15.87 -10.95
C ALA A 4 27.44 15.09 -12.28
N LEU A 5 27.06 15.78 -13.36
CA LEU A 5 26.99 15.19 -14.69
C LEU A 5 28.39 14.97 -15.29
N ASP A 6 29.34 15.89 -15.05
CA ASP A 6 30.74 15.72 -15.50
C ASP A 6 31.43 14.55 -14.77
N THR A 7 31.13 14.38 -13.48
CA THR A 7 31.69 13.29 -12.65
C THR A 7 31.17 11.92 -13.10
N ALA A 8 29.86 11.81 -13.38
CA ALA A 8 29.26 10.58 -13.91
C ALA A 8 29.83 10.21 -15.29
N ASN A 9 30.02 11.21 -16.17
CA ASN A 9 30.56 10.98 -17.51
C ASN A 9 32.05 10.57 -17.48
N ARG A 10 32.83 11.12 -16.54
CA ARG A 10 34.21 10.70 -16.29
C ARG A 10 34.29 9.26 -15.77
N LEU A 11 33.41 8.87 -14.85
CA LEU A 11 33.37 7.50 -14.34
C LEU A 11 33.02 6.50 -15.45
N PHE A 12 32.03 6.83 -16.30
CA PHE A 12 31.64 5.97 -17.42
C PHE A 12 32.78 5.80 -18.43
N LYS A 13 33.48 6.89 -18.78
CA LYS A 13 34.63 6.86 -19.69
C LYS A 13 35.82 6.08 -19.11
N THR A 14 36.02 6.12 -17.80
CA THR A 14 37.11 5.40 -17.13
C THR A 14 36.83 3.90 -17.09
N ILE A 15 35.57 3.50 -16.88
CA ILE A 15 35.13 2.11 -16.95
C ILE A 15 35.28 1.58 -18.38
N ASP A 16 34.85 2.35 -19.38
CA ASP A 16 34.93 1.98 -20.79
C ASP A 16 36.40 1.85 -21.27
N LEU A 17 37.29 2.76 -20.83
CA LEU A 17 38.73 2.64 -21.05
C LEU A 17 39.35 1.43 -20.34
N GLY A 18 38.86 1.10 -19.14
CA GLY A 18 39.25 -0.11 -18.41
C GLY A 18 38.89 -1.37 -19.18
N ILE A 19 37.66 -1.46 -19.69
CA ILE A 19 37.18 -2.59 -20.50
C ILE A 19 37.94 -2.65 -21.84
N LYS A 20 38.21 -1.51 -22.48
CA LYS A 20 38.92 -1.44 -23.77
C LYS A 20 40.41 -1.80 -23.67
N LYS A 21 41.08 -1.49 -22.56
CA LYS A 21 42.48 -1.90 -22.31
C LYS A 21 42.65 -3.43 -22.27
N TYR A 22 41.58 -4.17 -21.98
CA TYR A 22 41.54 -5.63 -22.05
C TYR A 22 40.91 -6.16 -23.37
N SER A 23 40.50 -5.27 -24.28
CA SER A 23 39.91 -5.62 -25.58
C SER A 23 40.91 -5.58 -26.73
N ASP A 24 42.04 -4.87 -26.60
CA ASP A 24 43.10 -4.90 -27.60
C ASP A 24 43.97 -6.15 -27.38
N PRO A 25 44.15 -7.02 -28.39
CA PRO A 25 44.97 -8.22 -28.24
C PRO A 25 46.43 -7.80 -27.98
N MET A 26 46.96 -8.19 -26.82
CA MET A 26 48.37 -8.05 -26.50
C MET A 26 49.21 -8.70 -27.62
N PRO A 27 50.28 -8.06 -28.13
CA PRO A 27 51.15 -8.71 -29.10
C PRO A 27 51.74 -9.98 -28.46
N LEU A 28 51.36 -11.14 -28.99
CA LEU A 28 51.89 -12.43 -28.57
C LEU A 28 53.36 -12.48 -28.97
N GLN A 29 54.26 -12.18 -28.03
CA GLN A 29 55.66 -12.58 -28.19
C GLN A 29 55.70 -14.10 -28.10
N THR A 30 55.92 -14.74 -29.24
CA THR A 30 56.17 -16.18 -29.31
C THR A 30 57.50 -16.45 -28.63
N TYR A 31 57.44 -16.85 -27.36
CA TYR A 31 58.52 -17.57 -26.71
C TYR A 31 57.97 -18.95 -26.41
N GLY A 32 58.60 -19.97 -27.00
CA GLY A 32 58.19 -21.35 -26.89
C GLY A 32 58.13 -21.77 -25.44
N ASP A 33 56.95 -22.22 -25.02
CA ASP A 33 56.70 -23.41 -24.21
C ASP A 33 55.18 -23.57 -24.13
N GLU A 34 54.70 -24.80 -24.22
CA GLU A 34 53.28 -25.15 -24.30
C GLU A 34 52.47 -24.50 -23.17
N PHE A 35 51.49 -23.66 -23.52
CA PHE A 35 50.49 -23.17 -22.57
C PHE A 35 49.60 -24.34 -22.12
N SER A 36 50.01 -25.05 -21.07
CA SER A 36 49.14 -25.95 -20.33
C SER A 36 48.12 -25.10 -19.58
N PHE A 37 46.96 -24.87 -20.19
CA PHE A 37 45.79 -24.43 -19.43
C PHE A 37 45.53 -25.48 -18.37
N SER A 38 45.70 -25.11 -17.09
CA SER A 38 45.32 -25.99 -15.99
C SER A 38 43.91 -26.51 -16.26
N THR A 39 43.74 -27.83 -16.16
CA THR A 39 42.44 -28.50 -16.30
C THR A 39 41.38 -27.85 -15.42
N ASP A 40 41.81 -27.30 -14.28
CA ASP A 40 40.96 -26.61 -13.31
C ASP A 40 40.46 -25.27 -13.85
N ALA A 41 41.30 -24.52 -14.57
CA ALA A 41 40.89 -23.27 -15.22
C ALA A 41 39.91 -23.52 -16.37
N LEU A 42 40.14 -24.58 -17.15
CA LEU A 42 39.23 -24.98 -18.23
C LEU A 42 37.89 -25.47 -17.69
N ASN A 43 37.91 -26.23 -16.59
CA ASN A 43 36.71 -26.71 -15.91
C ASN A 43 35.97 -25.58 -15.21
N ALA A 44 36.66 -24.61 -14.63
CA ALA A 44 36.06 -23.41 -14.04
C ALA A 44 35.37 -22.54 -15.10
N LEU A 45 36.01 -22.35 -16.26
CA LEU A 45 35.41 -21.62 -17.37
C LEU A 45 34.17 -22.33 -17.92
N LYS A 46 34.24 -23.65 -18.13
CA LYS A 46 33.08 -24.46 -18.54
C LYS A 46 31.97 -24.39 -17.51
N SER A 47 32.29 -24.54 -16.23
CA SER A 47 31.33 -24.42 -15.12
C SER A 47 30.66 -23.04 -15.11
N SER A 48 31.41 -21.96 -15.31
CA SER A 48 30.87 -20.60 -15.34
C SER A 48 29.93 -20.36 -16.53
N GLN A 49 30.24 -20.90 -17.72
CA GLN A 49 29.37 -20.80 -18.88
C GLN A 49 28.09 -21.62 -18.68
N THR A 50 28.20 -22.83 -18.13
CA THR A 50 27.03 -23.66 -17.83
C THR A 50 26.16 -23.03 -16.75
N LEU A 51 26.74 -22.37 -15.75
CA LEU A 51 26.00 -21.63 -14.74
C LEU A 51 25.25 -20.47 -15.36
N HIS A 52 25.91 -19.66 -16.21
CA HIS A 52 25.24 -18.58 -16.93
C HIS A 52 24.08 -19.08 -17.80
N SER A 53 24.28 -20.13 -18.58
CA SER A 53 23.22 -20.70 -19.43
C SER A 53 22.08 -21.30 -18.60
N THR A 54 22.40 -21.90 -17.44
CA THR A 54 21.38 -22.44 -16.53
C THR A 54 20.59 -21.32 -15.88
N MET A 55 21.25 -20.24 -15.43
CA MET A 55 20.57 -19.08 -14.88
C MET A 55 19.67 -18.40 -15.92
N GLU A 56 20.11 -18.24 -17.17
CA GLU A 56 19.25 -17.73 -18.23
C GLU A 56 18.07 -18.67 -18.49
N SER A 57 18.32 -19.99 -18.60
CA SER A 57 17.27 -21.00 -18.76
C SER A 57 16.24 -21.00 -17.61
N GLU A 58 16.64 -20.69 -16.38
CA GLU A 58 15.75 -20.62 -15.23
C GLU A 58 15.00 -19.28 -15.15
N LEU A 59 15.51 -18.22 -15.77
CA LEU A 59 14.89 -16.90 -15.81
C LEU A 59 13.83 -16.76 -16.91
N GLU A 60 13.95 -17.52 -18.00
CA GLU A 60 12.95 -17.53 -19.09
C GLU A 60 11.53 -17.99 -18.65
N PRO A 61 11.33 -19.05 -17.85
CA PRO A 61 9.98 -19.41 -17.37
C PRO A 61 9.40 -18.35 -16.43
N LEU A 62 10.25 -17.66 -15.65
CA LEU A 62 9.82 -16.56 -14.78
C LEU A 62 9.37 -15.34 -15.59
N LYS A 63 10.11 -15.00 -16.65
CA LYS A 63 9.69 -13.95 -17.59
C LYS A 63 8.38 -14.29 -18.28
N GLN A 64 8.25 -15.51 -18.79
CA GLN A 64 7.02 -15.96 -19.43
C GLN A 64 5.82 -15.90 -18.47
N LEU A 65 6.02 -16.29 -17.21
CA LEU A 65 4.96 -16.25 -16.19
C LEU A 65 4.57 -14.82 -15.81
N VAL A 66 5.55 -13.90 -15.74
CA VAL A 66 5.30 -12.47 -15.53
C VAL A 66 4.58 -11.87 -16.74
N GLU A 67 4.97 -12.22 -17.95
CA GLU A 67 4.36 -11.74 -19.19
C GLU A 67 2.94 -12.30 -19.38
N ASP A 68 2.70 -13.56 -19.03
CA ASP A 68 1.38 -14.19 -18.97
C ASP A 68 0.51 -13.54 -17.88
N ALA A 69 1.07 -13.26 -16.70
CA ALA A 69 0.38 -12.59 -15.61
C ALA A 69 -0.02 -11.15 -15.98
N LEU A 70 0.90 -10.40 -16.59
CA LEU A 70 0.65 -9.06 -17.11
C LEU A 70 -0.38 -9.07 -18.25
N SER A 71 -0.30 -10.04 -19.16
CA SER A 71 -1.28 -10.22 -20.24
C SER A 71 -2.68 -10.52 -19.69
N ARG A 72 -2.78 -11.41 -18.68
CA ARG A 72 -4.05 -11.70 -17.98
C ARG A 72 -4.57 -10.49 -17.20
N GLN A 73 -3.71 -9.73 -16.55
CA GLN A 73 -4.08 -8.52 -15.81
C GLN A 73 -4.51 -7.37 -16.75
N SER A 74 -3.90 -7.25 -17.93
CA SER A 74 -4.32 -6.30 -18.96
C SER A 74 -5.72 -6.63 -19.47
N SER A 75 -6.07 -7.92 -19.59
CA SER A 75 -7.41 -8.37 -19.96
C SER A 75 -8.43 -8.08 -18.85
N LEU A 76 -8.06 -8.22 -17.58
CA LEU A 76 -8.90 -7.86 -16.42
C LEU A 76 -9.16 -6.35 -16.28
N THR A 77 -8.41 -5.49 -16.98
CA THR A 77 -8.61 -4.03 -16.99
C THR A 77 -9.32 -3.50 -18.24
N LEU A 78 -9.62 -4.37 -19.23
CA LEU A 78 -10.11 -3.95 -20.55
C LEU A 78 -11.43 -4.60 -21.02
N ASP A 79 -12.21 -5.21 -20.12
CA ASP A 79 -13.68 -5.34 -20.32
C ASP A 79 -14.45 -4.10 -19.83
N SER A 80 -13.77 -2.95 -19.84
CA SER A 80 -14.36 -1.61 -19.68
C SER A 80 -14.61 -0.91 -21.03
N SER A 81 -14.51 -1.65 -22.14
CA SER A 81 -14.62 -1.11 -23.49
C SER A 81 -16.00 -1.26 -24.14
N SER A 82 -16.96 -1.90 -23.47
CA SER A 82 -18.39 -1.85 -23.86
C SER A 82 -19.39 -1.66 -22.70
N THR A 83 -18.91 -1.58 -21.46
CA THR A 83 -19.76 -1.36 -20.28
C THR A 83 -19.68 0.09 -19.85
N ASP A 84 -20.80 0.79 -20.00
CA ASP A 84 -21.09 2.17 -19.63
C ASP A 84 -20.27 2.67 -18.43
N LYS A 85 -19.11 3.30 -18.69
CA LYS A 85 -18.20 3.84 -17.67
C LYS A 85 -18.91 4.81 -16.73
N ASN A 86 -19.94 5.48 -17.24
CA ASN A 86 -20.83 6.35 -16.49
C ASN A 86 -21.66 5.58 -15.45
N GLY A 87 -22.15 4.38 -15.77
CA GLY A 87 -22.94 3.55 -14.88
C GLY A 87 -22.12 2.97 -13.71
N ILE A 88 -20.89 2.54 -13.97
CA ILE A 88 -19.98 2.05 -12.91
C ILE A 88 -19.56 3.20 -11.98
N GLN A 89 -19.22 4.36 -12.55
CA GLN A 89 -18.83 5.52 -11.75
C GLN A 89 -20.00 6.08 -10.92
N ALA A 90 -21.22 6.12 -11.48
CA ALA A 90 -22.42 6.53 -10.77
C ALA A 90 -22.74 5.58 -9.60
N LYS A 91 -22.70 4.26 -9.85
CA LYS A 91 -22.94 3.26 -8.80
C LYS A 91 -21.86 3.29 -7.71
N ALA A 92 -20.60 3.50 -8.08
CA ALA A 92 -19.53 3.69 -7.10
C ALA A 92 -19.74 4.96 -6.26
N GLN A 93 -20.11 6.08 -6.87
CA GLN A 93 -20.43 7.32 -6.16
C GLN A 93 -21.63 7.18 -5.23
N GLU A 94 -22.66 6.43 -5.66
CA GLU A 94 -23.83 6.13 -4.84
C GLU A 94 -23.47 5.29 -3.62
N LEU A 95 -22.68 4.23 -3.80
CA LEU A 95 -22.17 3.40 -2.70
C LEU A 95 -21.27 4.20 -1.75
N LEU A 96 -20.39 5.05 -2.29
CA LEU A 96 -19.55 5.96 -1.50
C LEU A 96 -20.41 6.93 -0.68
N LYS A 97 -21.45 7.53 -1.27
CA LYS A 97 -22.38 8.41 -0.55
C LYS A 97 -23.12 7.69 0.57
N GLY A 98 -23.55 6.44 0.35
CA GLY A 98 -24.18 5.64 1.39
C GLY A 98 -23.23 5.34 2.54
N TYR A 99 -22.02 4.86 2.22
CA TYR A 99 -21.01 4.51 3.22
C TYR A 99 -20.51 5.72 4.02
N PHE A 100 -20.32 6.88 3.37
CA PHE A 100 -19.89 8.14 4.02
C PHE A 100 -21.05 9.08 4.37
N SER A 101 -22.27 8.56 4.48
CA SER A 101 -23.40 9.32 5.03
C SER A 101 -23.14 9.69 6.50
N ALA A 102 -23.81 10.74 6.97
CA ALA A 102 -23.72 11.18 8.37
C ALA A 102 -24.12 10.04 9.32
N GLU A 103 -25.24 9.37 9.05
CA GLU A 103 -25.73 8.22 9.84
C GLU A 103 -24.72 7.07 9.90
N SER A 104 -24.23 6.59 8.76
CA SER A 104 -23.23 5.50 8.71
C SER A 104 -21.93 5.88 9.41
N THR A 105 -21.54 7.14 9.35
CA THR A 105 -20.34 7.64 10.05
C THR A 105 -20.58 7.73 11.55
N ALA A 106 -21.74 8.23 11.98
CA ALA A 106 -22.15 8.28 13.38
C ALA A 106 -22.20 6.89 13.99
N ASP A 107 -22.78 5.90 13.30
CA ASP A 107 -22.81 4.50 13.73
C ASP A 107 -21.41 3.92 13.96
N ARG A 108 -20.46 4.20 13.05
CA ARG A 108 -19.08 3.72 13.17
C ARG A 108 -18.37 4.36 14.36
N ILE A 109 -18.53 5.67 14.56
CA ILE A 109 -17.91 6.39 15.67
C ILE A 109 -18.52 5.92 17.00
N PHE A 110 -19.85 5.86 17.09
CA PHE A 110 -20.57 5.38 18.26
C PHE A 110 -20.20 3.94 18.58
N GLY A 111 -20.26 3.03 17.59
CA GLY A 111 -19.90 1.63 17.77
C GLY A 111 -18.46 1.44 18.23
N PHE A 112 -17.52 2.23 17.70
CA PHE A 112 -16.14 2.20 18.16
C PHE A 112 -16.01 2.70 19.62
N ALA A 113 -16.56 3.87 19.95
CA ALA A 113 -16.45 4.45 21.28
C ALA A 113 -17.12 3.56 22.35
N PHE A 114 -18.31 3.04 22.07
CA PHE A 114 -19.07 2.23 23.01
C PHE A 114 -18.63 0.76 23.04
N SER A 115 -17.76 0.31 22.12
CA SER A 115 -17.13 -1.01 22.22
C SER A 115 -16.25 -1.17 23.47
N PHE A 116 -15.81 -0.06 24.05
CA PHE A 116 -15.03 -0.04 25.29
C PHE A 116 -15.89 -0.14 26.55
N TYR A 117 -17.22 0.00 26.43
CA TYR A 117 -18.12 -0.05 27.58
C TYR A 117 -18.10 -1.44 28.24
N ASN A 118 -17.99 -1.45 29.57
CA ASN A 118 -18.09 -2.66 30.38
C ASN A 118 -19.34 -2.59 31.27
N SER A 119 -20.09 -3.69 31.40
CA SER A 119 -21.33 -3.75 32.20
C SER A 119 -21.16 -3.47 33.69
N SER A 120 -19.92 -3.47 34.19
CA SER A 120 -19.60 -3.13 35.59
C SER A 120 -19.41 -1.62 35.82
N GLU A 121 -19.36 -0.82 34.77
CA GLU A 121 -19.18 0.63 34.83
C GLU A 121 -20.52 1.36 34.84
N ASP A 122 -20.56 2.56 35.45
CA ASP A 122 -21.74 3.41 35.38
C ASP A 122 -21.96 3.86 33.94
N ARG A 123 -23.07 3.39 33.37
CA ARG A 123 -23.48 3.63 31.99
C ARG A 123 -23.52 5.12 31.62
N THR A 124 -24.07 5.93 32.51
CA THR A 124 -24.26 7.36 32.28
C THR A 124 -22.92 8.08 32.41
N ALA A 125 -22.11 7.74 33.42
CA ALA A 125 -20.78 8.33 33.58
C ALA A 125 -19.88 8.02 32.37
N PHE A 126 -19.87 6.77 31.91
CA PHE A 126 -19.14 6.36 30.69
C PHE A 126 -19.63 7.13 29.46
N ALA A 127 -20.94 7.23 29.27
CA ALA A 127 -21.54 7.93 28.14
C ALA A 127 -21.15 9.42 28.10
N GLU A 128 -21.15 10.10 29.25
CA GLU A 128 -20.72 11.50 29.37
C GLU A 128 -19.21 11.67 29.15
N GLU A 129 -18.39 10.72 29.60
CA GLU A 129 -16.95 10.75 29.31
C GLU A 129 -16.70 10.61 27.79
N MET A 130 -17.42 9.69 27.13
CA MET A 130 -17.32 9.51 25.68
C MET A 130 -17.78 10.74 24.91
N ARG A 131 -18.83 11.45 25.35
CA ARG A 131 -19.23 12.76 24.79
C ARG A 131 -18.05 13.73 24.80
N GLY A 132 -17.38 13.86 25.95
CA GLY A 132 -16.22 14.72 26.09
C GLY A 132 -15.05 14.37 25.16
N TYR A 133 -14.79 13.08 24.92
CA TYR A 133 -13.76 12.67 23.96
C TYR A 133 -14.15 12.92 22.50
N ILE A 134 -15.42 12.71 22.17
CA ILE A 134 -15.95 12.95 20.82
C ILE A 134 -15.88 14.44 20.49
N ASP A 135 -16.30 15.32 21.40
CA ASP A 135 -16.17 16.78 21.25
C ASP A 135 -14.72 17.21 21.03
N LYS A 136 -13.79 16.65 21.80
CA LYS A 136 -12.35 16.92 21.62
C LYS A 136 -11.87 16.45 20.24
N GLY A 137 -12.37 15.33 19.73
CA GLY A 137 -12.06 14.83 18.40
C GLY A 137 -12.55 15.78 17.30
N PHE A 138 -13.81 16.22 17.38
CA PHE A 138 -14.40 17.18 16.44
C PHE A 138 -13.67 18.53 16.46
N ALA A 139 -13.33 19.06 17.64
CA ALA A 139 -12.57 20.30 17.77
C ALA A 139 -11.14 20.19 17.19
N GLN A 140 -10.49 19.03 17.34
CA GLN A 140 -9.19 18.78 16.71
C GLN A 140 -9.30 18.70 15.19
N ALA A 141 -10.32 18.03 14.67
CA ALA A 141 -10.59 17.97 13.24
C ALA A 141 -10.85 19.37 12.67
N GLU A 142 -11.61 20.21 13.38
CA GLU A 142 -11.84 21.61 13.02
C GLU A 142 -10.54 22.39 12.94
N LYS A 143 -9.69 22.27 13.97
CA LYS A 143 -8.39 22.93 13.98
C LYS A 143 -7.48 22.51 12.81
N MET A 144 -7.54 21.24 12.39
CA MET A 144 -6.73 20.73 11.28
C MET A 144 -7.27 21.11 9.91
N LEU A 145 -8.59 21.11 9.74
CA LEU A 145 -9.27 21.30 8.45
C LEU A 145 -9.79 22.74 8.25
N GLY A 146 -9.75 23.57 9.29
CA GLY A 146 -10.35 24.90 9.31
C GLY A 146 -11.82 24.83 9.70
N ASN A 147 -12.71 24.74 8.71
CA ASN A 147 -14.15 24.67 8.94
C ASN A 147 -14.69 23.27 8.64
N LEU A 148 -15.48 22.72 9.55
CA LEU A 148 -16.24 21.51 9.28
C LEU A 148 -17.39 21.80 8.31
N ALA A 149 -17.60 20.88 7.38
CA ALA A 149 -18.77 20.86 6.52
C ALA A 149 -20.04 20.53 7.33
N ASP A 150 -21.21 20.90 6.82
CA ASP A 150 -22.48 20.70 7.53
C ASP A 150 -22.79 19.23 7.80
N ILE A 151 -22.40 18.34 6.89
CA ILE A 151 -22.52 16.89 7.08
C ILE A 151 -21.73 16.39 8.31
N SER A 152 -20.63 17.05 8.67
CA SER A 152 -19.87 16.71 9.88
C SER A 152 -20.61 17.14 11.14
N ARG A 153 -21.30 18.29 11.11
CA ARG A 153 -22.18 18.71 12.23
C ARG A 153 -23.37 17.77 12.40
N GLU A 154 -24.00 17.38 11.30
CA GLU A 154 -25.06 16.37 11.30
C GLU A 154 -24.56 15.04 11.90
N THR A 155 -23.34 14.62 11.55
CA THR A 155 -22.72 13.42 12.15
C THR A 155 -22.56 13.56 13.66
N HIS A 156 -22.16 14.74 14.15
CA HIS A 156 -22.00 15.03 15.57
C HIS A 156 -23.35 14.95 16.33
N ASP A 157 -24.40 15.58 15.79
CA ASP A 157 -25.74 15.57 16.37
C ASP A 157 -26.30 14.14 16.46
N LEU A 158 -26.15 13.34 15.40
CA LEU A 158 -26.60 11.94 15.37
C LEU A 158 -25.86 11.07 16.39
N ILE A 159 -24.58 11.34 16.64
CA ILE A 159 -23.84 10.66 17.71
C ILE A 159 -24.46 11.00 19.06
N TYR A 160 -24.83 12.26 19.30
CA TYR A 160 -25.44 12.69 20.56
C TYR A 160 -26.78 11.97 20.81
N GLU A 161 -27.62 11.87 19.78
CA GLU A 161 -28.88 11.13 19.86
C GLU A 161 -28.65 9.65 20.19
N LYS A 162 -27.64 9.02 19.58
CA LYS A 162 -27.28 7.61 19.89
C LYS A 162 -26.80 7.45 21.33
N ILE A 163 -26.05 8.42 21.86
CA ILE A 163 -25.60 8.42 23.25
C ILE A 163 -26.80 8.56 24.21
N ASP A 164 -27.72 9.48 23.93
CA ASP A 164 -28.96 9.61 24.72
C ASP A 164 -29.79 8.32 24.68
N GLY A 165 -29.90 7.71 23.50
CA GLY A 165 -30.56 6.42 23.32
C GLY A 165 -29.92 5.31 24.17
N PHE A 166 -28.59 5.27 24.24
CA PHE A 166 -27.86 4.30 25.05
C PHE A 166 -28.11 4.46 26.55
N ILE A 167 -28.15 5.70 27.04
CA ILE A 167 -28.45 5.99 28.45
C ILE A 167 -29.87 5.53 28.78
N ARG A 168 -30.86 5.95 27.98
CA ARG A 168 -32.27 5.58 28.17
C ARG A 168 -32.50 4.06 28.17
N GLN A 169 -31.85 3.33 27.27
CA GLN A 169 -31.94 1.87 27.24
C GLN A 169 -31.45 1.21 28.55
N GLY A 170 -30.52 1.83 29.28
CA GLY A 170 -30.09 1.36 30.60
C GLY A 170 -31.14 1.57 31.68
N GLU A 171 -31.83 2.70 31.64
CA GLU A 171 -32.89 3.03 32.60
C GLU A 171 -34.09 2.07 32.45
N GLU A 172 -34.50 1.77 31.21
CA GLU A 172 -35.60 0.85 30.91
C GLU A 172 -35.31 -0.60 31.36
N GLN A 173 -34.06 -1.05 31.22
CA GLN A 173 -33.62 -2.38 31.66
C GLN A 173 -33.56 -2.49 33.19
N GLY A 174 -33.13 -1.42 33.89
CA GLY A 174 -33.14 -1.37 35.35
C GLY A 174 -34.55 -1.36 35.97
N SER A 175 -35.53 -0.79 35.25
CA SER A 175 -36.93 -0.76 35.71
C SER A 175 -37.67 -2.09 35.52
N SER A 176 -37.24 -2.92 34.57
CA SER A 176 -37.85 -4.23 34.26
C SER A 176 -37.42 -5.35 35.23
N MET A 177 -36.37 -5.12 36.02
CA MET A 177 -35.81 -6.10 36.97
C MET A 177 -36.30 -5.89 38.42
N ASN A 178 -37.14 -4.87 38.66
CA ASN A 178 -37.70 -4.50 39.96
C ASN A 178 -39.23 -4.76 40.07
N LEU A 179 -39.82 -5.54 39.16
CA LEU A 179 -41.21 -6.01 39.18
C LEU A 179 -41.25 -7.53 39.39
#